data_AF-W1XFG9-F1
#
_entry.id   AF-W1XFG9-F1
#
_cell.length_a   1.000
_cell.length_b   1.000
_cell.length_c   1.000
_cell.angle_alpha   90.00
_cell.angle_beta   90.00
_cell.angle_gamma   90.00
#
_symmetry.space_group_name_H-M   'P 1'
#
loop_
_entity.id
_entity.type
_entity.pdbx_description
1 polymer ?
#
loop_
_entity_poly.entity_id
_entity_poly.type
_entity_poly.pdbx_seq_one_letter_code
_entity_poly.pdbx_strand_id
1 'polypeptide(L)'
;HVTVDRLVEWSKRSDFDTKYLEQDFGRQGGWDPIRVSLGEDRYLRLIGQIDRIDEYTRDGQTYGMVIDYKSGGAHVTAQDVYYGLKLQLMTYLLALE
;
A
#
# COMPACT_ATOMS: atom_id res chain seq x y z
N HIS A 1 -8.94 -13.68 17.31
CA HIS A 1 -9.40 -13.40 15.93
C HIS A 1 -8.19 -13.66 15.07
N VAL A 2 -8.17 -14.72 14.24
CA VAL A 2 -6.93 -15.26 13.64
C VAL A 2 -6.04 -14.20 12.98
N THR A 3 -6.62 -13.20 12.30
CA THR A 3 -5.86 -12.10 11.69
C THR A 3 -5.16 -11.21 12.70
N VAL A 4 -5.85 -10.79 13.77
CA VAL A 4 -5.28 -9.93 14.82
C VAL A 4 -4.13 -10.68 15.52
N ASP A 5 -4.33 -11.96 15.83
CA ASP A 5 -3.32 -12.79 16.49
C ASP A 5 -2.05 -12.91 15.63
N ARG A 6 -2.20 -13.03 14.29
CA ARG A 6 -1.08 -13.04 13.34
C ARG A 6 -0.34 -11.70 13.26
N LEU A 7 -1.07 -10.57 13.27
CA LEU A 7 -0.45 -9.24 13.22
C LEU A 7 0.29 -8.91 14.51
N VAL A 8 -0.24 -9.35 15.66
CA VAL A 8 0.45 -9.25 16.95
C VAL A 8 1.73 -10.08 16.93
N GLU A 9 1.67 -11.31 16.43
CA GLU A 9 2.87 -12.16 16.34
C GLU A 9 3.91 -11.62 15.35
N TRP A 10 3.45 -11.05 14.23
CA TRP A 10 4.30 -10.31 13.28
C TRP A 10 5.03 -9.16 13.97
N SER A 11 4.28 -8.29 14.67
CA SER A 11 4.85 -7.13 15.37
C SER A 11 5.85 -7.52 16.45
N LYS A 12 5.68 -8.67 17.11
CA LYS A 12 6.65 -9.17 18.10
C LYS A 12 7.96 -9.67 17.50
N ARG A 13 7.99 -10.03 16.22
CA ARG A 13 9.12 -10.70 15.56
C ARG A 13 9.77 -9.89 14.45
N SER A 14 9.14 -8.80 14.04
CA SER A 14 9.60 -7.94 12.95
C SER A 14 10.19 -6.66 13.52
N ASP A 15 11.19 -6.12 12.84
CA ASP A 15 11.71 -4.78 13.12
C ASP A 15 10.87 -3.68 12.42
N PHE A 16 9.83 -4.07 11.68
CA PHE A 16 8.88 -3.14 11.06
C PHE A 16 7.82 -2.69 12.05
N ASP A 17 7.68 -1.39 12.22
CA ASP A 17 6.68 -0.76 13.07
C ASP A 17 5.53 -0.20 12.23
N THR A 18 4.29 -0.35 12.72
CA THR A 18 3.13 0.25 12.06
C THR A 18 3.21 1.76 12.11
N LYS A 19 3.30 2.36 10.94
CA LYS A 19 3.42 3.80 10.77
C LYS A 19 2.10 4.45 10.42
N TYR A 20 1.37 3.85 9.48
CA TYR A 20 0.10 4.38 8.98
C TYR A 20 -0.97 3.28 8.93
N LEU A 21 -2.20 3.67 9.23
CA LEU A 21 -3.40 2.85 9.11
C LEU A 21 -4.45 3.66 8.35
N GLU A 22 -5.16 3.00 7.44
CA GLU A 22 -6.26 3.58 6.65
C GLU A 22 -5.85 4.91 5.97
N GLN A 23 -4.63 4.94 5.43
CA GLN A 23 -3.99 6.14 4.89
C GLN A 23 -4.60 6.51 3.54
N ASP A 24 -5.32 7.62 3.51
CA ASP A 24 -5.90 8.18 2.28
C ASP A 24 -4.83 8.81 1.37
N PHE A 25 -5.04 8.72 0.06
CA PHE A 25 -4.36 9.51 -0.96
C PHE A 25 -5.37 10.07 -1.99
N GLY A 26 -5.18 11.33 -2.38
CA GLY A 26 -6.05 12.06 -3.28
C GLY A 26 -7.36 12.60 -2.69
N ARG A 27 -7.63 12.31 -1.41
CA ARG A 27 -8.77 12.84 -0.64
C ARG A 27 -8.31 13.92 0.34
N GLN A 28 -9.23 14.74 0.83
CA GLN A 28 -8.92 15.83 1.75
C GLN A 28 -8.28 15.30 3.03
N GLY A 29 -7.12 15.86 3.41
CA GLY A 29 -6.39 15.47 4.61
C GLY A 29 -5.51 14.22 4.45
N GLY A 30 -5.53 13.57 3.29
CA GLY A 30 -4.62 12.48 2.92
C GLY A 30 -3.41 12.97 2.12
N TRP A 31 -2.65 12.01 1.58
CA TRP A 31 -1.56 12.27 0.65
C TRP A 31 -2.06 12.79 -0.70
N ASP A 32 -1.14 13.26 -1.53
CA ASP A 32 -1.45 13.69 -2.89
C ASP A 32 -1.99 12.52 -3.74
N PRO A 33 -2.87 12.78 -4.73
CA PRO A 33 -3.30 11.76 -5.67
C PRO A 33 -2.14 11.35 -6.59
N ILE A 34 -2.08 10.07 -6.98
CA ILE A 34 -1.17 9.66 -8.05
C ILE A 34 -1.70 10.24 -9.35
N ARG A 35 -0.84 10.96 -10.09
CA ARG A 35 -1.17 11.59 -11.36
C ARG A 35 -0.52 10.82 -12.51
N VAL A 36 -1.34 10.23 -13.37
CA VAL A 36 -0.86 9.55 -14.58
C VAL A 36 -1.13 10.44 -15.77
N SER A 37 -0.08 10.90 -16.45
CA SER A 37 -0.21 11.77 -17.63
C SER A 37 -0.90 11.02 -18.78
N LEU A 38 -1.83 11.70 -19.45
CA LEU A 38 -2.46 11.26 -20.70
C LEU A 38 -2.03 12.12 -21.90
N GLY A 39 -1.05 13.01 -21.73
CA GLY A 39 -0.64 14.00 -22.72
C GLY A 39 -1.56 15.22 -22.78
N GLU A 40 -1.07 16.30 -23.40
CA GLU A 40 -1.82 17.55 -23.63
C GLU A 40 -2.46 18.11 -22.34
N ASP A 41 -1.66 18.22 -21.27
CA ASP A 41 -2.07 18.71 -19.93
C ASP A 41 -3.23 17.94 -19.26
N ARG A 42 -3.63 16.79 -19.82
CA ARG A 42 -4.60 15.89 -19.20
C ARG A 42 -3.89 14.84 -18.36
N TYR A 43 -4.53 14.48 -17.26
CA TYR A 43 -4.04 13.45 -16.36
C TYR A 43 -5.19 12.69 -15.74
N LEU A 44 -4.98 11.40 -15.49
CA LEU A 44 -5.80 10.63 -14.58
C LEU A 44 -5.36 10.92 -13.15
N ARG A 45 -6.32 11.04 -12.25
CA ARG A 45 -6.10 11.10 -10.82
C ARG A 45 -6.52 9.78 -10.22
N LEU A 46 -5.57 9.01 -9.71
CA LEU A 46 -5.87 7.85 -8.89
C LEU A 46 -5.97 8.31 -7.44
N ILE A 47 -7.08 7.97 -6.81
CA ILE A 47 -7.37 8.25 -5.41
C ILE A 47 -7.71 6.93 -4.72
N GLY A 48 -7.44 6.83 -3.43
CA GLY A 48 -7.69 5.60 -2.70
C GLY A 48 -7.28 5.69 -1.23
N GLN A 49 -7.27 4.54 -0.58
CA GLN A 49 -6.89 4.37 0.81
C GLN A 49 -6.04 3.12 0.93
N ILE A 50 -4.91 3.22 1.62
CA ILE A 50 -4.00 2.12 1.92
C ILE A 50 -4.33 1.62 3.32
N ASP A 51 -4.69 0.34 3.45
CA ASP A 51 -5.12 -0.24 4.74
C ASP A 51 -4.04 -0.09 5.83
N ARG A 52 -2.77 -0.41 5.50
CA ARG A 52 -1.65 -0.32 6.46
C ARG A 52 -0.30 -0.17 5.76
N ILE A 53 0.56 0.62 6.40
CA ILE A 53 1.97 0.76 6.05
C ILE A 53 2.80 0.55 7.31
N ASP A 54 3.71 -0.41 7.26
CA ASP A 54 4.77 -0.55 8.25
C ASP A 54 6.09 0.01 7.70
N GLU A 55 6.90 0.60 8.55
CA GLU A 55 8.22 1.13 8.22
C GLU A 55 9.30 0.50 9.08
N TYR A 56 10.48 0.29 8.50
CA TYR A 56 11.70 -0.08 9.20
C TYR A 56 12.83 0.82 8.74
N THR A 57 13.57 1.41 9.67
CA THR A 57 14.71 2.28 9.34
C THR A 57 16.02 1.65 9.82
N ARG A 58 16.99 1.48 8.92
CA ARG A 58 18.32 0.99 9.25
C ARG A 58 19.37 1.69 8.42
N ASP A 59 20.46 2.11 9.07
CA ASP A 59 21.62 2.75 8.44
C ASP A 59 21.22 3.97 7.58
N GLY A 60 20.21 4.72 8.02
CA GLY A 60 19.68 5.90 7.32
C GLY A 60 18.73 5.60 6.15
N GLN A 61 18.49 4.32 5.84
CA GLN A 61 17.53 3.89 4.82
C GLN A 61 16.21 3.45 5.47
N THR A 62 15.10 3.99 4.98
CA THR A 62 13.75 3.55 5.34
C THR A 62 13.25 2.53 4.32
N TYR A 63 12.67 1.45 4.83
CA TYR A 63 11.98 0.40 4.08
C TYR A 63 10.50 0.48 4.43
N GLY A 64 9.64 0.59 3.42
CA GLY A 64 8.19 0.57 3.58
C GLY A 64 7.60 -0.78 3.19
N MET A 65 6.60 -1.24 3.94
CA MET A 65 5.84 -2.44 3.63
C MET A 65 4.34 -2.12 3.65
N VAL A 66 3.68 -2.33 2.51
CA VAL A 66 2.23 -2.18 2.37
C VAL A 66 1.55 -3.49 2.72
N ILE A 67 0.52 -3.41 3.57
CA ILE A 67 -0.32 -4.55 3.95
C ILE A 67 -1.77 -4.19 3.60
N ASP A 68 -2.45 -5.08 2.88
CA ASP A 68 -3.85 -4.95 2.47
C ASP A 68 -4.61 -6.17 3.03
N TYR A 69 -5.69 -5.92 3.75
CA TYR A 69 -6.42 -6.96 4.46
C TYR A 69 -7.50 -7.55 3.55
N LYS A 70 -7.43 -8.86 3.30
CA LYS A 70 -8.47 -9.59 2.56
C LYS A 70 -9.10 -10.66 3.44
N SER A 71 -10.44 -10.67 3.48
CA SER A 71 -11.23 -11.66 4.21
C SER A 71 -11.29 -13.03 3.52
N GLY A 72 -10.89 -13.12 2.24
CA GLY A 72 -10.86 -14.36 1.45
C GLY A 72 -9.45 -14.78 1.02
N GLY A 73 -9.32 -15.96 0.42
CA GLY A 73 -8.05 -16.49 -0.14
C GLY A 73 -7.64 -15.82 -1.47
N ALA A 74 -7.83 -14.51 -1.60
CA ALA A 74 -7.44 -13.79 -2.78
C ALA A 74 -5.90 -13.76 -2.87
N HIS A 75 -5.35 -14.39 -3.90
CA HIS A 75 -3.92 -14.37 -4.19
C HIS A 75 -3.65 -13.43 -5.36
N VAL A 76 -2.51 -12.74 -5.34
CA VAL A 76 -2.01 -11.94 -6.46
C VAL A 76 -0.89 -12.73 -7.14
N THR A 77 -1.00 -12.92 -8.46
CA THR A 77 0.08 -13.51 -9.26
C THR A 77 0.78 -12.44 -10.08
N ALA A 78 2.03 -12.70 -10.48
CA ALA A 78 2.74 -11.79 -11.40
C ALA A 78 2.00 -11.62 -12.74
N GLN A 79 1.29 -12.65 -13.20
CA GLN A 79 0.46 -12.60 -14.40
C GLN A 79 -0.75 -11.65 -14.24
N ASP A 80 -1.42 -11.68 -13.07
CA ASP A 80 -2.52 -10.77 -12.76
C ASP A 80 -2.05 -9.30 -12.81
N VAL A 81 -0.84 -9.02 -12.32
CA VAL A 81 -0.24 -7.68 -12.38
C VAL A 81 0.11 -7.31 -13.81
N TYR A 82 0.79 -8.22 -14.53
CA TYR A 82 1.24 -7.99 -15.91
C TYR A 82 0.09 -7.63 -16.86
N TYR A 83 -1.04 -8.34 -16.74
CA TYR A 83 -2.24 -8.06 -17.55
C TYR A 83 -3.16 -6.98 -16.96
N GLY A 84 -2.76 -6.33 -15.87
CA GLY A 84 -3.55 -5.24 -15.26
C GLY A 84 -4.84 -5.68 -14.56
N LEU A 85 -4.98 -6.96 -14.24
CA LEU A 85 -6.17 -7.53 -13.60
C LEU A 85 -6.22 -7.23 -12.10
N LYS A 86 -5.05 -7.13 -11.44
CA LYS A 86 -4.93 -6.79 -10.02
C LYS A 86 -3.80 -5.80 -9.80
N LEU A 87 -4.15 -4.51 -9.74
CA LEU A 87 -3.18 -3.41 -9.64
C LEU A 87 -3.14 -2.75 -8.26
N GLN A 88 -4.03 -3.10 -7.33
CA GLN A 88 -4.20 -2.39 -6.06
C GLN A 88 -2.87 -2.24 -5.28
N LEU A 89 -2.13 -3.32 -5.06
CA LEU A 89 -0.83 -3.27 -4.35
C LEU A 89 0.22 -2.45 -5.11
N MET A 90 0.26 -2.54 -6.45
CA MET A 90 1.19 -1.75 -7.26
C MET A 90 0.85 -0.25 -7.18
N THR A 91 -0.44 0.09 -7.23
CA THR A 91 -0.91 1.46 -7.04
C THR A 91 -0.55 1.99 -5.65
N TYR A 92 -0.63 1.18 -4.61
CA TYR A 92 -0.23 1.59 -3.27
C TYR A 92 1.27 1.87 -3.18
N LEU A 93 2.12 1.02 -3.76
CA LEU A 93 3.56 1.27 -3.80
C LEU A 93 3.90 2.59 -4.51
N LEU A 94 3.19 2.94 -5.59
CA LEU A 94 3.35 4.23 -6.28
C LEU A 94 2.92 5.44 -5.44
N ALA A 95 2.05 5.25 -4.44
CA ALA A 95 1.67 6.33 -3.52
C ALA A 95 2.71 6.56 -2.40
N LEU A 96 3.63 5.61 -2.18
CA LEU A 96 4.73 5.75 -1.23
C LEU A 96 5.98 6.40 -1.86
N GLU A 97 6.06 6.43 -3.20
CA GLU A 97 7.13 7.08 -3.97
C GLU A 97 6.98 8.60 -3.96
#